data_AF-A0A7W0J4P7-F1
#
_entry.id   AF-A0A7W0J4P7-F1
#
_cell.length_a   1.000
_cell.length_b   1.000
_cell.length_c   1.000
_cell.angle_alpha   90.00
_cell.angle_beta   90.00
_cell.angle_gamma   90.00
#
_symmetry.space_group_name_H-M   'P 1'
#
loop_
_entity.id
_entity.type
_entity.pdbx_description
1 polymer ?
#
loop_
_entity_poly.entity_id
_entity_poly.type
_entity_poly.pdbx_seq_one_letter_code
_entity_poly.pdbx_strand_id
1 'polypeptide(L)'
;MLELNKWFFVLLINFLGLLYILNKILFRPLLKLFKERQDSINGALGSAKDMSQKKDDALARLNKDLADARDKAKEAFESLRAEGGNKQRELFSGAETEASGMLQKARTELRAEAEKARQALRADVDKFSDEIVRKLLKA
;
A
#
# COMPACT_ATOMS: atom_id res chain seq x y z
N MET A 1 -87.40 -39.74 9.89
CA MET A 1 -87.21 -38.62 8.93
C MET A 1 -86.76 -37.42 9.74
N LEU A 2 -85.77 -36.66 9.27
CA LEU A 2 -85.39 -35.41 9.92
C LEU A 2 -86.57 -34.44 9.81
N GLU A 3 -87.36 -34.32 10.87
CA GLU A 3 -88.42 -33.31 10.92
C GLU A 3 -87.76 -31.94 11.07
N LEU A 4 -87.67 -31.21 9.96
CA LEU A 4 -87.16 -29.84 9.89
C LEU A 4 -88.17 -28.88 10.53
N ASN A 5 -88.26 -28.94 11.85
CA ASN A 5 -89.08 -28.04 12.65
C ASN A 5 -88.42 -26.66 12.79
N LYS A 6 -89.22 -25.60 12.99
CA LYS A 6 -88.73 -24.22 13.15
C LYS A 6 -87.60 -24.09 14.18
N TRP A 7 -87.61 -24.94 15.21
CA TRP A 7 -86.57 -25.02 16.23
C TRP A 7 -85.18 -25.40 15.69
N PHE A 8 -85.11 -26.28 14.69
CA PHE A 8 -83.86 -26.64 14.02
C PHE A 8 -83.18 -25.42 13.37
N PHE A 9 -83.96 -24.56 12.71
CA PHE A 9 -83.44 -23.33 12.11
C PHE A 9 -82.95 -22.32 13.16
N VAL A 10 -83.61 -22.22 14.31
CA VAL A 10 -83.16 -21.37 15.43
C VAL A 10 -81.82 -21.86 16.00
N LEU A 11 -81.66 -23.17 16.22
CA LEU A 11 -80.41 -23.79 16.65
C LEU A 11 -79.28 -23.60 15.62
N LEU A 12 -79.59 -23.75 14.33
CA LEU A 12 -78.63 -23.55 13.25
C LEU A 12 -78.12 -22.10 13.21
N ILE A 13 -79.02 -21.11 13.34
CA ILE A 13 -78.64 -19.70 13.39
C ILE A 13 -77.79 -19.41 14.64
N ASN A 14 -78.13 -19.98 15.80
CA ASN A 14 -77.34 -19.84 17.02
C ASN A 14 -75.93 -20.44 16.86
N PHE A 15 -75.82 -21.64 16.29
CA PHE A 15 -74.55 -22.30 16.02
C PHE A 15 -73.69 -21.49 15.03
N LEU A 16 -74.27 -21.00 13.94
CA LEU A 16 -73.57 -20.14 12.98
C LEU A 16 -73.15 -18.81 13.60
N GLY A 17 -73.98 -18.22 14.47
CA GLY A 17 -73.64 -17.03 15.24
C GLY A 17 -72.45 -17.26 16.18
N LEU A 18 -72.45 -18.36 16.92
CA LEU A 18 -71.34 -18.76 17.79
C LEU A 18 -70.07 -19.02 16.98
N LEU A 19 -70.17 -19.71 15.84
CA LEU A 19 -69.05 -19.99 14.95
C LEU A 19 -68.45 -18.69 14.37
N TYR A 20 -69.30 -17.72 14.01
CA TYR A 20 -68.84 -16.41 13.57
C TYR A 20 -68.08 -15.66 14.68
N ILE A 21 -68.61 -15.64 15.90
CA ILE A 21 -67.95 -15.02 17.07
C ILE A 21 -66.62 -15.72 17.36
N LEU A 22 -66.61 -17.05 17.39
CA LEU A 22 -65.42 -17.85 17.66
C LEU A 22 -64.35 -17.67 16.58
N ASN A 23 -64.74 -17.58 15.31
CA ASN A 23 -63.82 -17.30 14.21
C ASN A 23 -63.14 -15.93 14.37
N LYS A 24 -63.91 -14.91 14.77
CA LYS A 24 -63.39 -13.55 14.96
C LYS A 24 -62.50 -13.44 16.21
N ILE A 25 -62.87 -14.08 17.31
CA ILE A 25 -62.18 -13.97 18.60
C ILE A 25 -61.00 -14.93 18.75
N LEU A 26 -61.06 -16.13 18.16
CA LEU A 26 -60.08 -17.19 18.44
C LEU A 26 -59.24 -17.56 17.21
N PHE A 27 -59.89 -17.98 16.12
CA PHE A 27 -59.17 -18.50 14.95
C PHE A 27 -58.34 -17.43 14.24
N ARG A 28 -58.90 -16.22 14.03
CA ARG A 28 -58.18 -15.10 13.41
C ARG A 28 -56.91 -14.67 14.17
N PRO A 29 -56.96 -14.34 15.47
CA PRO A 29 -55.76 -13.93 16.20
C PRO A 29 -54.75 -15.07 16.34
N LEU A 30 -55.21 -16.33 16.49
CA LEU A 30 -54.31 -17.47 16.60
C LEU A 30 -53.51 -17.69 15.30
N LEU A 31 -54.18 -17.65 14.14
CA LEU A 31 -53.52 -17.74 12.83
C LEU A 31 -52.56 -16.57 12.59
N LYS A 32 -52.95 -15.36 13.03
CA LYS A 32 -52.07 -14.19 12.93
C LYS A 32 -50.80 -14.38 13.76
N LEU A 33 -50.91 -14.89 14.98
CA LEU A 33 -49.75 -15.15 15.85
C LEU A 33 -48.81 -16.21 15.25
N PHE A 34 -49.36 -17.29 14.68
CA PHE A 34 -48.54 -18.30 14.00
C PHE A 34 -47.82 -17.73 12.79
N LYS A 35 -48.51 -16.92 11.98
CA LYS A 35 -47.89 -16.25 10.83
C LYS A 35 -46.79 -15.27 11.25
N GLU A 36 -47.05 -14.46 12.27
CA GLU A 36 -46.07 -13.50 12.81
C GLU A 36 -44.82 -14.19 13.36
N ARG A 37 -44.99 -15.32 14.07
CA ARG A 37 -43.85 -16.15 14.50
C ARG A 37 -43.07 -16.72 13.31
N GLN A 38 -43.77 -17.27 12.31
CA GLN A 38 -43.12 -17.82 11.13
C GLN A 38 -42.35 -16.74 10.36
N ASP A 39 -42.96 -15.58 10.14
CA ASP A 39 -42.37 -14.45 9.44
C ASP A 39 -41.17 -13.89 10.22
N SER A 40 -41.26 -13.79 11.55
CA SER A 40 -40.14 -13.36 12.40
C SER A 40 -38.96 -14.32 12.35
N ILE A 41 -39.20 -15.63 12.41
CA ILE A 41 -38.13 -16.64 12.36
C ILE A 41 -37.48 -16.65 10.98
N ASN A 42 -38.29 -16.66 9.92
CA ASN A 42 -37.81 -16.63 8.55
C ASN A 42 -37.03 -15.33 8.26
N GLY A 43 -37.52 -14.19 8.75
CA GLY A 43 -36.85 -12.89 8.63
C GLY A 43 -35.52 -12.84 9.38
N ALA A 44 -35.47 -13.39 10.60
CA ALA A 44 -34.23 -13.48 11.37
C ALA A 44 -33.19 -14.39 10.69
N LEU A 45 -33.62 -15.55 10.17
CA LEU A 45 -32.74 -16.46 9.42
C LEU A 45 -32.24 -15.83 8.13
N GLY A 46 -33.10 -15.14 7.37
CA GLY A 46 -32.72 -14.40 6.17
C GLY A 46 -31.70 -13.33 6.48
N SER A 47 -31.96 -12.51 7.51
CA SER A 47 -31.03 -11.46 7.95
C SER A 47 -29.68 -12.02 8.41
N ALA A 48 -29.68 -13.14 9.12
CA ALA A 48 -28.44 -13.81 9.54
C ALA A 48 -27.64 -14.34 8.33
N LYS A 49 -28.32 -14.91 7.33
CA LYS A 49 -27.68 -15.37 6.09
C LYS A 49 -27.08 -14.22 5.30
N ASP A 50 -27.83 -13.14 5.12
CA ASP A 50 -27.36 -11.93 4.43
C ASP A 50 -26.16 -11.31 5.16
N MET A 51 -26.19 -11.27 6.49
CA MET A 51 -25.08 -10.76 7.30
C MET A 51 -23.84 -11.65 7.16
N SER A 52 -24.01 -12.98 7.13
CA SER A 52 -22.90 -13.91 6.90
C SER A 52 -22.29 -13.71 5.52
N GLN A 53 -23.12 -13.60 4.47
CA GLN A 53 -22.64 -13.34 3.10
C GLN A 53 -21.90 -12.01 3.01
N LYS A 54 -22.44 -10.93 3.56
CA LYS A 54 -21.76 -9.62 3.60
C LYS A 54 -20.42 -9.68 4.35
N LYS A 55 -20.36 -10.42 5.46
CA LYS A 55 -19.12 -10.63 6.22
C LYS A 55 -18.09 -11.39 5.38
N ASP A 56 -18.50 -12.47 4.71
CA ASP A 56 -17.59 -13.27 3.88
C ASP A 56 -17.09 -12.46 2.67
N ASP A 57 -17.97 -11.68 2.03
CA ASP A 57 -17.60 -10.74 0.95
C ASP A 57 -16.64 -9.65 1.42
N ALA A 58 -16.88 -9.08 2.61
CA ALA A 58 -16.01 -8.08 3.21
C ALA A 58 -14.63 -8.64 3.54
N LEU A 59 -14.56 -9.87 4.07
CA LEU A 59 -13.31 -10.57 4.32
C LEU A 59 -12.56 -10.88 3.02
N ALA A 60 -13.26 -11.31 1.97
CA ALA A 60 -12.66 -11.55 0.67
C ALA A 60 -12.06 -10.27 0.07
N ARG A 61 -12.77 -9.15 0.15
CA ARG A 61 -12.28 -7.82 -0.27
C ARG A 61 -11.06 -7.38 0.54
N LEU A 62 -11.13 -7.48 1.86
CA LEU A 62 -10.01 -7.12 2.74
C LEU A 62 -8.76 -7.96 2.45
N ASN A 63 -8.91 -9.27 2.26
CA ASN A 63 -7.80 -10.15 1.90
C ASN A 63 -7.20 -9.78 0.54
N LYS A 64 -8.04 -9.43 -0.44
CA LYS A 64 -7.57 -8.96 -1.74
C LYS A 64 -6.81 -7.63 -1.61
N ASP A 65 -7.37 -6.66 -0.90
CA ASP A 65 -6.73 -5.35 -0.70
C ASP A 65 -5.39 -5.49 0.03
N LEU A 66 -5.28 -6.40 1.01
CA LEU A 66 -4.03 -6.70 1.69
C LEU A 66 -3.00 -7.37 0.76
N ALA A 67 -3.43 -8.25 -0.13
CA ALA A 67 -2.54 -8.86 -1.12
C ALA A 67 -2.03 -7.81 -2.11
N ASP A 68 -2.94 -7.01 -2.69
CA ASP A 68 -2.60 -5.93 -3.62
C ASP A 68 -1.67 -4.90 -2.98
N ALA A 69 -1.89 -4.55 -1.71
CA ALA A 69 -1.02 -3.63 -0.97
C ALA A 69 0.39 -4.20 -0.73
N ARG A 70 0.50 -5.51 -0.44
CA ARG A 70 1.80 -6.19 -0.28
C ARG A 70 2.56 -6.23 -1.60
N ASP A 71 1.88 -6.53 -2.70
CA ASP A 71 2.50 -6.57 -4.02
C ASP A 71 2.99 -5.18 -4.45
N LYS A 72 2.18 -4.14 -4.27
CA LYS A 72 2.60 -2.75 -4.50
C LYS A 72 3.77 -2.33 -3.62
N ALA A 73 3.79 -2.73 -2.35
CA ALA A 73 4.89 -2.43 -1.46
C ALA A 73 6.18 -3.12 -1.91
N LYS A 74 6.10 -4.37 -2.36
CA LYS A 74 7.23 -5.11 -2.90
C LYS A 74 7.77 -4.47 -4.18
N GLU A 75 6.89 -4.11 -5.10
CA GLU A 75 7.26 -3.42 -6.35
C GLU A 75 7.92 -2.06 -6.06
N ALA A 76 7.36 -1.28 -5.15
CA ALA A 76 7.94 -0.01 -4.72
C ALA A 76 9.34 -0.21 -4.08
N PHE A 77 9.50 -1.24 -3.25
CA PHE A 77 10.80 -1.55 -2.63
C PHE A 77 11.84 -1.99 -3.66
N GLU A 78 11.46 -2.83 -4.62
CA GLU A 78 12.34 -3.26 -5.72
C GLU A 78 12.74 -2.07 -6.61
N SER A 79 11.80 -1.17 -6.93
CA SER A 79 12.07 0.06 -7.67
C SER A 79 13.03 0.97 -6.93
N LEU A 80 12.79 1.24 -5.63
CA LEU A 80 13.67 2.05 -4.80
C LEU A 80 15.07 1.45 -4.68
N ARG A 81 15.16 0.11 -4.57
CA ARG A 81 16.45 -0.58 -4.52
C ARG A 81 17.22 -0.45 -5.84
N ALA A 82 16.53 -0.58 -6.97
CA ALA A 82 17.13 -0.41 -8.28
C ALA A 82 17.59 1.03 -8.51
N GLU A 83 16.75 2.01 -8.16
CA GLU A 83 17.08 3.44 -8.25
C GLU A 83 18.26 3.80 -7.35
N GLY A 84 18.26 3.34 -6.10
CA GLY A 84 19.37 3.52 -5.16
C GLY A 84 20.67 2.91 -5.68
N GLY A 85 20.63 1.71 -6.26
CA GLY A 85 21.79 1.07 -6.87
C GLY A 85 22.32 1.80 -8.11
N ASN A 86 21.43 2.38 -8.92
CA ASN A 86 21.82 3.20 -10.06
C ASN A 86 22.46 4.51 -9.61
N LYS A 87 21.85 5.20 -8.64
CA LYS A 87 22.37 6.46 -8.10
C LYS A 87 23.70 6.28 -7.38
N GLN A 88 23.87 5.17 -6.66
CA GLN A 88 25.16 4.82 -6.05
C GLN A 88 26.24 4.63 -7.12
N ARG A 89 25.93 3.90 -8.21
CA ARG A 89 26.86 3.71 -9.33
C ARG A 89 27.21 5.03 -10.03
N GLU A 90 26.23 5.89 -10.25
CA GLU A 90 26.42 7.20 -10.86
C GLU A 90 27.31 8.10 -10.00
N LEU A 91 27.03 8.17 -8.69
CA LEU A 91 27.86 8.93 -7.75
C LEU A 91 29.29 8.41 -7.67
N PHE A 92 29.47 7.09 -7.64
CA PHE A 92 30.80 6.49 -7.58
C PHE A 92 31.59 6.74 -8.86
N SER A 93 30.96 6.58 -10.03
CA SER A 93 31.58 6.87 -11.32
C SER A 93 31.92 8.36 -11.49
N GLY A 94 31.05 9.25 -11.03
CA GLY A 94 31.32 10.69 -11.00
C GLY A 94 32.51 11.04 -10.10
N ALA A 95 32.54 10.49 -8.89
CA ALA A 95 33.64 10.69 -7.94
C ALA A 95 34.97 10.14 -8.47
N GLU A 96 34.97 8.96 -9.12
CA GLU A 96 36.17 8.37 -9.74
C GLU A 96 36.68 9.25 -10.89
N THR A 97 35.78 9.78 -11.71
CA THR A 97 36.11 10.70 -12.81
C THR A 97 36.70 12.01 -12.28
N GLU A 98 36.10 12.58 -11.23
CA GLU A 98 36.58 13.80 -10.60
C GLU A 98 37.96 13.60 -9.94
N ALA A 99 38.15 12.49 -9.22
CA ALA A 99 39.43 12.13 -8.61
C ALA A 99 40.53 11.94 -9.67
N SER A 100 40.22 11.26 -10.77
CA SER A 100 41.13 11.09 -11.91
C SER A 100 41.51 12.44 -12.54
N GLY A 101 40.52 13.32 -12.74
CA GLY A 101 40.75 14.67 -13.24
C GLY A 101 41.61 15.52 -12.31
N MET A 102 41.39 15.44 -11.00
CA MET A 102 42.20 16.12 -9.99
C MET A 102 43.65 15.62 -10.01
N LEU A 103 43.86 14.30 -10.09
CA LEU A 103 45.18 13.71 -10.17
C LEU A 103 45.92 14.14 -11.45
N GLN A 104 45.21 14.23 -12.57
CA GLN A 104 45.79 14.67 -13.84
C GLN A 104 46.19 16.15 -13.81
N LYS A 105 45.35 17.01 -13.21
CA LYS A 105 45.68 18.43 -12.97
C LYS A 105 46.90 18.58 -12.07
N ALA A 106 46.91 17.91 -10.92
CA ALA A 106 48.04 17.94 -9.99
C ALA A 106 49.36 17.46 -10.64
N ARG A 107 49.32 16.42 -11.48
CA ARG A 107 50.49 15.95 -12.25
C ARG A 107 50.98 16.99 -13.26
N THR A 108 50.06 17.73 -13.88
CA THR A 108 50.39 18.77 -14.86
C THR A 108 51.04 19.98 -14.17
N GLU A 109 50.47 20.41 -13.04
CA GLU A 109 51.03 21.47 -12.20
C GLU A 109 52.41 21.10 -11.66
N LEU A 110 52.59 19.88 -11.14
CA LEU A 110 53.90 19.37 -10.68
C LEU A 110 54.96 19.40 -11.78
N ARG A 111 54.60 19.01 -13.02
CA ARG A 111 55.53 19.08 -14.16
C ARG A 111 55.89 20.51 -14.51
N ALA A 112 54.92 21.42 -14.52
CA ALA A 112 55.17 22.83 -14.80
C ALA A 112 56.08 23.45 -13.73
N GLU A 113 55.86 23.13 -12.46
CA GLU A 113 56.66 23.64 -11.35
C GLU A 113 58.08 23.05 -11.34
N ALA A 114 58.23 21.76 -11.68
CA ALA A 114 59.53 21.12 -11.84
C ALA A 114 60.36 21.76 -12.97
N GLU A 115 59.72 22.11 -14.10
CA GLU A 115 60.41 22.81 -15.20
C GLU A 115 60.80 24.25 -14.82
N LYS A 116 59.95 24.98 -14.09
CA LYS A 116 60.33 26.29 -13.52
C LYS A 116 61.51 26.18 -12.57
N ALA A 117 61.48 25.20 -11.64
CA ALA A 117 62.58 24.97 -10.70
C ALA A 117 63.88 24.61 -11.42
N ARG A 118 63.83 23.81 -12.49
CA ARG A 118 64.98 23.51 -13.36
C ARG A 118 65.54 24.75 -14.04
N GLN A 119 64.69 25.62 -14.57
CA GLN A 119 65.12 26.87 -15.20
C GLN A 119 65.77 27.82 -14.20
N ALA A 120 65.19 27.96 -13.00
CA ALA A 120 65.79 28.75 -11.92
C ALA A 120 67.16 28.20 -11.50
N LEU A 121 67.28 26.88 -11.33
CA LEU A 121 68.55 26.25 -10.95
C LEU A 121 69.63 26.45 -12.03
N ARG A 122 69.29 26.39 -13.32
CA ARG A 122 70.24 26.69 -14.40
C ARG A 122 70.75 28.13 -14.32
N ALA A 123 69.86 29.09 -14.11
CA ALA A 123 70.25 30.49 -13.96
C ALA A 123 71.15 30.72 -12.74
N ASP A 124 70.92 29.99 -11.64
CA ASP A 124 71.77 30.06 -10.45
C ASP A 124 73.13 29.37 -10.67
N VAL A 125 73.18 28.25 -11.41
CA VAL A 125 74.44 27.61 -11.80
C VAL A 125 75.30 28.55 -12.65
N ASP A 126 74.71 29.24 -13.64
CA ASP A 126 75.45 30.21 -14.47
C ASP A 126 76.02 31.35 -13.63
N LYS A 127 75.24 31.88 -12.66
CA LYS A 127 75.72 32.89 -11.72
C LYS A 127 76.87 32.39 -10.85
N PHE A 128 76.77 31.18 -10.31
CA PHE A 128 77.84 30.59 -9.51
C PHE A 128 79.10 30.35 -10.34
N SER A 129 78.97 29.90 -11.60
CA SER A 129 80.09 29.77 -12.53
C SER A 129 80.78 31.12 -12.78
N ASP A 130 80.03 32.19 -13.02
CA ASP A 130 80.57 33.55 -13.17
C ASP A 130 81.28 34.04 -11.90
N GLU A 131 80.72 33.76 -10.72
CA GLU A 131 81.30 34.15 -9.45
C GLU A 131 82.62 33.41 -9.16
N ILE A 132 82.68 32.12 -9.48
CA ILE A 132 83.90 31.30 -9.39
C ILE A 132 84.98 31.86 -10.33
N VAL A 133 84.63 32.16 -11.59
CA VAL A 133 85.56 32.73 -12.57
C VAL A 133 86.11 34.08 -12.10
N ARG A 134 85.26 34.96 -11.56
CA ARG A 134 85.70 36.25 -10.99
C ARG A 134 86.61 36.10 -9.78
N LYS A 135 86.40 35.08 -8.94
CA LYS A 135 87.27 34.78 -7.79
C LYS A 135 88.64 34.25 -8.22
N LEU A 136 88.70 33.42 -9.26
CA LEU A 136 89.94 32.87 -9.81
C LEU A 136 90.78 33.93 -10.56
N LEU A 137 90.15 34.88 -11.26
CA LEU A 137 90.83 35.97 -11.97
C LEU A 137 91.33 37.11 -11.06
N LYS A 138 90.91 37.13 -9.79
CA LYS A 138 91.38 38.11 -8.78
C LYS A 138 92.53 37.60 -7.92
N ALA A 139 93.05 36.41 -8.20
CA ALA A 139 94.32 35.90 -7.70
C ALA A 139 95.39 36.03 -8.79
#